data_AF-A0A1G9Q1M6-F1
#
_entry.id   AF-A0A1G9Q1M6-F1
#
_cell.length_a   1.000
_cell.length_b   1.000
_cell.length_c   1.000
_cell.angle_alpha   90.00
_cell.angle_beta   90.00
_cell.angle_gamma   90.00
#
_symmetry.space_group_name_H-M   'P 1'
#
loop_
_entity.id
_entity.type
_entity.pdbx_description
1 polymer ?
#
loop_
_entity_poly.entity_id
_entity_poly.type
_entity_poly.pdbx_seq_one_letter_code
_entity_poly.pdbx_strand_id
1 'polypeptide(L)' 'MENPQKTPTRKKFLIWGAAVLSSLTFMKIFADKQEEKTETIKMLTQDGKLVEIDKKLLTSSAKKISDEELKKWVKK' A
#
# COMPACT_ATOMS: atom_id res chain seq x y z
N MET A 1 17.49 -4.75 -63.06
CA MET A 1 16.72 -3.62 -62.50
C MET A 1 16.65 -3.83 -60.99
N GLU A 2 16.87 -2.76 -60.25
CA GLU A 2 17.46 -2.75 -58.90
C GLU A 2 16.50 -3.26 -57.80
N ASN A 3 17.07 -3.97 -56.83
CA ASN A 3 16.36 -4.57 -55.70
C ASN A 3 16.37 -3.58 -54.52
N PRO A 4 15.23 -3.18 -53.92
CA PRO A 4 15.23 -2.13 -52.90
C PRO A 4 15.85 -2.64 -51.59
N GLN A 5 17.08 -2.21 -51.34
CA GLN A 5 17.85 -2.47 -50.14
C GLN A 5 17.16 -1.81 -48.93
N LYS A 6 16.37 -2.58 -48.18
CA LYS A 6 15.68 -2.12 -46.96
C LYS A 6 16.71 -1.90 -45.85
N THR A 7 17.18 -0.66 -45.71
CA THR A 7 18.02 -0.27 -44.58
C THR A 7 17.25 -0.41 -43.26
N PRO A 8 17.85 -0.99 -42.20
CA PRO A 8 17.21 -1.08 -40.90
C PRO A 8 16.97 0.34 -40.37
N THR A 9 15.71 0.74 -40.37
CA THR A 9 15.29 2.10 -40.08
C THR A 9 15.52 2.38 -38.60
N ARG A 10 16.50 3.23 -38.26
CA ARG A 10 16.84 3.65 -36.88
C ARG A 10 15.62 4.07 -36.03
N LYS A 11 14.58 4.57 -36.69
CA LYS A 11 13.27 4.89 -36.11
C LYS A 11 12.59 3.69 -35.46
N LYS A 12 12.70 2.49 -36.04
CA LYS A 12 12.14 1.25 -35.48
C LYS A 12 12.84 0.85 -34.18
N PHE A 13 14.17 1.04 -34.11
CA PHE A 13 14.94 0.79 -32.90
C PHE A 13 14.57 1.76 -31.77
N LEU A 14 14.39 3.04 -32.08
CA LEU A 14 13.93 4.03 -31.10
C LEU A 14 12.52 3.74 -30.61
N ILE A 15 11.59 3.37 -31.49
CA ILE A 15 10.21 3.02 -31.12
C ILE A 15 10.19 1.76 -30.25
N TRP A 16 10.94 0.72 -30.61
CA TRP A 16 11.04 -0.50 -29.81
C TRP A 16 11.70 -0.25 -28.46
N GLY A 17 12.80 0.52 -28.43
CA GLY A 17 13.47 0.91 -27.19
C GLY A 17 12.54 1.70 -26.26
N ALA A 18 11.80 2.67 -26.80
CA ALA A 18 10.84 3.45 -26.05
C ALA A 18 9.69 2.59 -25.50
N ALA A 19 9.19 1.62 -26.28
CA ALA A 19 8.12 0.72 -25.85
C ALA A 19 8.54 -0.22 -24.71
N VAL A 20 9.76 -0.75 -24.78
CA VAL A 20 10.30 -1.62 -23.70
C VAL A 20 10.57 -0.78 -22.44
N LEU A 21 11.18 0.40 -22.58
CA LEU A 21 11.46 1.29 -21.45
C LEU A 21 10.17 1.77 -20.77
N SER A 22 9.14 2.14 -21.54
CA SER A 22 7.86 2.59 -20.97
C SER A 22 7.14 1.45 -20.24
N SER A 23 7.15 0.24 -20.80
CA SER A 23 6.53 -0.94 -20.18
C SER A 23 7.21 -1.33 -18.85
N LEU A 24 8.54 -1.33 -18.79
CA LEU A 24 9.28 -1.62 -17.56
C LEU A 24 9.07 -0.55 -16.48
N THR A 25 8.98 0.71 -16.87
CA THR A 25 8.74 1.83 -15.94
C THR A 25 7.33 1.74 -15.35
N PHE A 26 6.33 1.45 -16.18
CA PHE A 26 4.96 1.22 -15.72
C PHE A 26 4.91 0.01 -14.77
N MET A 27 5.49 -1.13 -15.15
CA MET A 27 5.49 -2.32 -14.31
C MET A 27 6.15 -2.07 -12.95
N LYS A 28 7.26 -1.34 -12.90
CA LYS A 28 7.93 -0.99 -11.63
C LYS A 28 7.10 -0.06 -10.74
N ILE A 29 6.40 0.92 -11.32
CA ILE A 29 5.54 1.85 -10.57
C ILE A 29 4.31 1.12 -9.98
N PHE A 30 3.73 0.19 -10.73
CA PHE A 30 2.56 -0.57 -10.25
C PHE A 30 2.91 -1.80 -9.40
N ALA A 31 4.13 -2.33 -9.52
CA ALA A 31 4.62 -3.44 -8.69
C ALA A 31 5.02 -2.98 -7.28
N ASP A 32 5.28 -1.69 -7.07
CA ASP A 32 5.47 -1.10 -5.74
C ASP A 32 4.12 -0.86 -5.05
N LYS A 33 3.19 -1.82 -5.21
CA LYS A 33 1.98 -1.89 -4.41
C LYS A 33 2.42 -2.30 -3.03
N GLN A 34 2.77 -1.27 -2.25
CA GLN A 34 3.18 -1.31 -0.86
C GLN A 34 2.54 -2.51 -0.16
N GLU A 35 3.38 -3.38 0.38
CA GLU A 35 2.96 -4.25 1.47
C GLU A 35 2.25 -3.34 2.47
N GLU A 36 0.93 -3.45 2.55
CA GLU A 36 0.15 -2.71 3.53
C GLU A 36 0.70 -3.18 4.87
N LYS A 37 1.57 -2.36 5.47
CA LYS A 37 2.04 -2.57 6.83
C LYS A 37 0.78 -2.58 7.67
N THR A 38 0.30 -3.77 8.02
CA THR A 38 -0.87 -3.96 8.87
C THR A 38 -0.55 -3.26 10.18
N GLU A 39 -1.09 -2.05 10.35
CA GLU A 39 -0.93 -1.27 11.56
C GLU A 39 -1.64 -2.03 12.68
N THR A 40 -0.88 -2.76 13.48
CA THR A 40 -1.40 -3.44 14.67
C THR A 40 -1.38 -2.49 15.85
N ILE A 41 -2.48 -2.41 16.60
CA ILE A 41 -2.55 -1.68 17.85
C ILE A 41 -2.59 -2.63 19.04
N LYS A 42 -1.96 -2.23 20.14
CA LYS A 42 -1.99 -2.96 21.41
C LYS A 42 -3.19 -2.49 22.23
N MET A 43 -4.06 -3.42 22.62
CA MET A 43 -5.25 -3.17 23.41
C MET A 43 -5.30 -4.09 24.63
N LEU A 44 -5.85 -3.60 25.74
CA LEU A 44 -6.17 -4.42 26.89
C LEU A 44 -7.57 -5.02 26.75
N THR A 45 -7.67 -6.32 26.98
CA THR A 45 -8.95 -7.02 27.12
C THR A 45 -9.58 -6.74 28.48
N GLN A 46 -10.88 -7.00 28.63
CA GLN A 46 -11.59 -6.87 29.90
C GLN A 46 -10.95 -7.70 31.03
N ASP A 47 -10.33 -8.83 30.66
CA ASP A 47 -9.62 -9.73 31.59
C ASP A 47 -8.19 -9.26 31.92
N GLY A 48 -7.78 -8.07 31.45
CA GLY A 48 -6.47 -7.48 31.73
C GLY A 48 -5.31 -8.03 30.88
N LYS A 49 -5.59 -8.84 29.85
CA LYS A 49 -4.56 -9.33 28.93
C LYS A 49 -4.30 -8.34 27.80
N LEU A 50 -3.03 -8.13 27.47
CA LEU A 50 -2.59 -7.32 26.33
C LEU A 50 -2.68 -8.12 25.03
N VAL A 51 -3.36 -7.59 24.02
CA VAL A 51 -3.58 -8.22 22.72
C VAL A 51 -3.24 -7.24 21.61
N GLU A 52 -2.66 -7.75 20.52
CA GLU A 52 -2.40 -7.00 19.29
C GLU A 52 -3.54 -7.23 18.30
N ILE A 53 -4.18 -6.14 17.84
CA ILE A 53 -5.33 -6.19 16.95
C ILE A 53 -5.00 -5.40 15.69
N ASP A 54 -5.35 -5.96 14.52
CA ASP A 54 -5.29 -5.22 13.25
C ASP A 54 -6.27 -4.04 13.29
N LYS A 55 -5.76 -2.84 13.08
CA LYS A 55 -6.53 -1.59 13.08
C LYS A 55 -7.66 -1.59 12.05
N LYS A 56 -7.54 -2.37 10.97
CA LYS A 56 -8.60 -2.53 9.96
C LYS A 56 -9.87 -3.18 10.49
N LEU A 57 -9.77 -3.99 11.54
CA LEU A 57 -10.90 -4.67 12.17
C LEU A 57 -11.65 -3.77 13.15
N LEU A 58 -11.10 -2.60 13.49
CA LEU A 58 -11.72 -1.63 14.38
C LEU A 58 -12.53 -0.64 13.56
N THR A 59 -13.84 -0.81 13.57
CA THR A 59 -14.80 0.03 12.84
C THR A 59 -15.01 1.41 13.45
N SER A 60 -14.47 1.70 14.64
CA SER A 60 -14.71 2.95 15.37
C SER A 60 -13.46 3.78 15.60
N SER A 61 -13.63 5.10 15.56
CA SER A 61 -12.62 6.07 15.96
C SER A 61 -12.39 5.98 17.48
N ALA A 62 -11.13 5.88 17.90
CA ALA A 62 -10.77 5.86 19.31
C ALA A 62 -11.20 7.18 20.00
N LYS A 63 -12.16 7.10 20.92
CA LYS A 63 -12.56 8.24 21.75
C LYS A 63 -11.70 8.29 23.01
N LYS A 64 -11.04 9.42 23.27
CA LYS A 64 -10.36 9.66 24.54
C LYS A 64 -11.40 9.81 25.65
N ILE A 65 -11.33 8.93 26.65
CA ILE A 65 -12.15 9.01 27.88
C ILE A 65 -11.61 10.12 28.79
N SER A 66 -12.51 10.83 29.47
CA SER A 66 -12.15 11.81 30.50
C SER A 66 -12.04 11.17 31.89
N ASP A 67 -11.31 11.82 32.80
CA ASP A 67 -11.15 11.33 34.18
C ASP A 67 -12.49 11.18 34.92
N GLU A 68 -13.48 12.01 34.59
CA GLU A 68 -14.83 11.93 35.16
C GLU A 68 -15.59 10.70 34.66
N GLU A 69 -15.51 10.38 33.37
CA GLU A 69 -16.09 9.17 32.78
C GLU A 69 -15.43 7.92 33.40
N LEU A 70 -14.11 7.95 33.60
CA LEU A 70 -13.34 6.86 34.18
C LEU A 70 -13.75 6.60 35.65
N LYS A 71 -13.91 7.66 36.45
CA LYS A 71 -14.42 7.57 37.83
C LYS A 71 -15.83 6.98 37.90
N LYS A 72 -16.71 7.26 36.93
CA LYS A 72 -18.06 6.69 36.87
C LYS A 72 -18.04 5.19 36.54
N TRP A 73 -17.10 4.75 35.71
CA TRP A 73 -16.94 3.34 35.36
C TRP A 73 -16.50 2.48 36.55
N VAL A 74 -15.56 2.96 37.37
CA VAL A 74 -15.03 2.20 38.52
C VAL A 74 -16.01 2.14 39.70
N LYS A 75 -16.89 3.13 39.83
CA LYS A 75 -17.85 3.23 40.95
C LYS A 75 -19.15 2.45 40.73
N LYS A 76 -19.35 1.85 39.55
CA LYS A 76 -20.54 1.04 39.23
C LYS A 76 -20.25 -0.42 39.51
#